data_AF-A0A3D2JA31-F1
#
_entry.id   AF-A0A3D2JA31-F1
#
_cell.length_a   1.000
_cell.length_b   1.000
_cell.length_c   1.000
_cell.angle_alpha   90.00
_cell.angle_beta   90.00
_cell.angle_gamma   90.00
#
_symmetry.space_group_name_H-M   'P 1'
#
loop_
_entity.id
_entity.type
_entity.pdbx_description
1 polymer ?
#
loop_
_entity_poly.entity_id
_entity_poly.type
_entity_poly.pdbx_seq_one_letter_code
_entity_poly.pdbx_strand_id
1 'polypeptide(L)'
;MDDRDASKSIAHLSPEEKRALLAQLLRKKVQANQGNQAHSTTQGTHNTYTEQQSLTAPVVRPDVQHWSPLSQGQRALWFLFRLAPQSTAYNLLYSAHVRIQLDIPALQRSVQALVRRYPILTATYTTRDGEPVHLFHEDATVPVEVIDASHWDEEYLRAQLYTEGNQPFDLERGPVLRLKLFQRGGNDNILALTIHHIAADLWSLDLLIDELLALYAREQTGLHVALPTPGIPFTEYVRWQNEMLTNAEGERHWHYWQQELSGEPAILHLPTDRPRPSLQTYRGDSHSFFIDDNLVQRLKTLASSEKVTLYTLLLAAYTVLMFRYTEQEDMLIGTPTLGRSRADMERVIGYLANPVVVRTNLADNPTFTGLLEQVRQKMLHALEHQDYPFPLLVEKLQPKRDPGYSP
;
A
#
# COMPACT_ATOMS: atom_id res chain seq x y z
N MET A 1 -4.62 15.15 34.67
CA MET A 1 -4.58 13.68 34.72
C MET A 1 -3.50 13.26 33.74
N ASP A 2 -2.59 12.41 34.20
CA ASP A 2 -1.15 12.37 33.86
C ASP A 2 -0.80 12.25 32.36
N ASP A 3 0.23 12.99 31.93
CA ASP A 3 0.67 13.21 30.53
C ASP A 3 1.53 12.04 29.99
N ARG A 4 1.48 10.88 30.63
CA ARG A 4 2.32 9.70 30.34
C ARG A 4 1.54 8.46 29.87
N ASP A 5 0.21 8.53 29.78
CA ASP A 5 -0.62 7.40 29.34
C ASP A 5 -1.11 7.48 27.87
N ALA A 6 -0.88 8.60 27.18
CA ALA A 6 -1.35 8.77 25.79
C ALA A 6 -0.50 8.06 24.73
N SER A 7 0.78 7.73 25.01
CA SER A 7 1.68 7.12 24.01
C SER A 7 1.43 5.62 23.78
N LYS A 8 0.71 4.95 24.67
CA LYS A 8 0.41 3.51 24.56
C LYS A 8 -0.88 3.17 23.81
N SER A 9 -1.65 4.18 23.38
CA SER A 9 -2.98 3.95 22.77
C SER A 9 -3.06 4.24 21.26
N ILE A 10 -2.00 4.75 20.62
CA ILE A 10 -2.00 5.17 19.20
C ILE A 10 -1.74 3.99 18.24
N ALA A 11 -1.06 2.94 18.71
CA ALA A 11 -0.70 1.77 17.90
C ALA A 11 -1.90 0.93 17.42
N HIS A 12 -3.06 1.07 18.07
CA HIS A 12 -4.27 0.29 17.78
C HIS A 12 -5.33 1.04 16.97
N LEU A 13 -5.05 2.28 16.56
CA LEU A 13 -5.98 3.09 15.77
C LEU A 13 -5.94 2.67 14.30
N SER A 14 -7.11 2.55 13.69
CA SER A 14 -7.27 2.35 12.25
C SER A 14 -6.70 3.57 11.48
N PRO A 15 -6.35 3.41 10.18
CA PRO A 15 -5.91 4.54 9.36
C PRO A 15 -6.90 5.71 9.33
N GLU A 16 -8.21 5.45 9.38
CA GLU A 16 -9.24 6.49 9.47
C GLU A 16 -9.28 7.18 10.83
N GLU A 17 -9.09 6.44 11.93
CA GLU A 17 -8.99 7.00 13.28
C GLU A 17 -7.71 7.83 13.45
N LYS A 18 -6.59 7.41 12.84
CA LYS A 18 -5.36 8.18 12.77
C LYS A 18 -5.56 9.48 11.97
N ARG A 19 -6.26 9.43 10.83
CA ARG A 19 -6.63 10.62 10.02
C ARG A 19 -7.55 11.57 10.78
N ALA A 20 -8.53 11.05 11.53
CA ALA A 20 -9.44 11.85 12.37
C ALA A 20 -8.71 12.49 13.57
N LEU A 21 -7.81 11.76 14.21
CA LEU A 21 -6.97 12.26 15.30
C LEU A 21 -5.97 13.33 14.81
N LEU A 22 -5.37 13.12 13.64
CA LEU A 22 -4.50 14.09 12.98
C LEU A 22 -5.28 15.37 12.61
N ALA A 23 -6.51 15.25 12.10
CA ALA A 23 -7.40 16.39 11.85
C ALA A 23 -7.81 17.13 13.14
N GLN A 24 -7.97 16.43 14.27
CA GLN A 24 -8.23 17.03 15.59
C GLN A 24 -7.01 17.77 16.16
N LEU A 25 -5.80 17.20 16.01
CA LEU A 25 -4.55 17.81 16.48
C LEU A 25 -4.18 19.06 15.66
N LEU A 26 -4.44 19.04 14.36
CA LEU A 26 -4.25 20.19 13.46
C LEU A 26 -5.23 21.35 13.80
N ARG A 27 -6.47 21.05 14.24
CA ARG A 27 -7.42 22.07 14.71
C ARG A 27 -6.98 22.75 16.02
N LYS A 28 -6.34 22.03 16.95
CA LYS A 28 -5.90 22.60 18.24
C LYS A 28 -4.70 23.55 18.13
N LYS A 29 -3.81 23.37 17.14
CA LYS A 29 -2.67 24.29 16.93
C LYS A 29 -3.04 25.62 16.23
N VAL A 30 -4.15 25.65 15.49
CA VAL A 30 -4.65 26.89 14.87
C VAL A 30 -5.33 27.81 15.89
N GLN A 31 -5.95 27.27 16.93
CA GLN A 31 -6.52 28.08 18.03
C GLN A 31 -5.47 28.57 19.05
N ALA A 32 -4.35 27.85 19.22
CA ALA A 32 -3.26 28.30 20.09
C ALA A 32 -2.48 29.51 19.52
N ASN A 33 -2.52 29.75 18.21
CA ASN A 33 -1.86 30.88 17.55
C ASN A 33 -2.76 32.09 17.30
N GLN A 34 -4.02 32.08 17.75
CA GLN A 34 -4.91 33.25 17.72
C GLN A 34 -5.09 33.90 19.12
N GLY A 35 -4.35 33.45 20.14
CA GLY A 35 -4.47 33.95 21.51
C GLY A 35 -3.42 34.94 21.99
N ASN A 36 -2.34 35.20 21.25
CA ASN A 36 -1.25 36.06 21.72
C ASN A 36 -0.94 37.22 20.75
N GLN A 37 -1.84 38.20 20.73
CA GLN A 37 -1.46 39.59 20.50
C GLN A 37 -1.89 40.43 21.71
N ALA A 38 -1.01 40.52 22.71
CA ALA A 38 -0.96 41.63 23.65
C ALA A 38 0.31 41.58 24.51
N HIS A 39 1.05 42.70 24.54
CA HIS A 39 2.04 43.13 25.53
C HIS A 39 3.52 42.72 25.40
N SER A 40 4.28 43.62 24.74
CA SER A 40 5.36 44.45 25.31
C SER A 40 6.62 43.81 25.95
N THR A 41 7.75 44.11 25.28
CA THR A 41 9.03 44.71 25.77
C THR A 41 10.02 43.89 26.62
N THR A 42 11.24 43.71 26.07
CA THR A 42 12.55 44.29 26.52
C THR A 42 13.73 43.29 26.47
N GLN A 43 14.86 43.73 25.85
CA GLN A 43 16.28 43.30 25.99
C GLN A 43 16.62 41.79 25.88
N GLY A 44 17.55 41.30 25.08
CA GLY A 44 18.77 41.86 24.50
C GLY A 44 19.94 40.95 24.91
N THR A 45 20.55 40.22 23.97
CA THR A 45 22.00 39.94 23.88
C THR A 45 22.31 39.06 22.66
N HIS A 46 23.40 39.42 22.00
CA HIS A 46 24.02 38.74 20.87
C HIS A 46 24.35 37.27 21.15
N ASN A 47 24.20 36.43 20.13
CA ASN A 47 25.27 35.51 19.74
C ASN A 47 25.19 35.18 18.24
N THR A 48 26.26 35.55 17.56
CA THR A 48 26.61 35.18 16.19
C THR A 48 27.11 33.74 16.16
N TYR A 49 26.44 32.87 15.41
CA TYR A 49 27.06 31.71 14.77
C TYR A 49 26.45 31.53 13.39
N THR A 50 27.22 31.97 12.39
CA THR A 50 27.02 31.69 10.98
C THR A 50 27.59 30.30 10.71
N GLU A 51 26.74 29.32 10.42
CA GLU A 51 27.13 28.16 9.63
C GLU A 51 25.90 27.69 8.84
N GLN A 52 25.80 28.17 7.60
CA GLN A 52 24.91 27.62 6.60
C GLN A 52 25.42 26.23 6.23
N GLN A 53 25.00 25.21 6.98
CA GLN A 53 25.00 23.85 6.46
C GLN A 53 23.77 23.69 5.56
N SER A 54 24.03 23.54 4.27
CA SER A 54 23.08 23.04 3.28
C SER A 54 22.65 21.62 3.68
N LEU A 55 21.61 21.50 4.50
CA LEU A 55 21.09 20.24 5.02
C LEU A 55 20.06 19.67 4.03
N THR A 56 20.57 19.03 2.98
CA THR A 56 19.77 18.17 2.10
C THR A 56 19.29 16.96 2.89
N ALA A 57 18.01 16.62 2.78
CA ALA A 57 17.46 15.40 3.40
C ALA A 57 18.26 14.17 2.93
N PRO A 58 18.54 13.18 3.80
CA PRO A 58 19.27 11.98 3.39
C PRO A 58 18.52 11.30 2.25
N VAL A 59 19.22 11.15 1.12
CA VAL A 59 18.70 10.55 -0.11
C VAL A 59 18.89 9.04 -0.01
N VAL A 60 17.83 8.28 -0.29
CA VAL A 60 17.92 6.82 -0.42
C VAL A 60 18.47 6.51 -1.82
N ARG A 61 19.80 6.54 -1.96
CA ARG A 61 20.44 6.21 -3.24
C ARG A 61 20.66 4.70 -3.35
N PRO A 62 20.27 4.06 -4.46
CA PRO A 62 20.79 2.74 -4.77
C PRO A 62 22.32 2.82 -4.89
N ASP A 63 23.00 1.70 -4.59
CA ASP A 63 24.43 1.54 -4.90
C ASP A 63 24.66 1.83 -6.39
N VAL A 64 25.87 2.26 -6.77
CA VAL A 64 26.30 3.05 -7.98
C VAL A 64 25.76 2.59 -9.37
N GLN A 65 24.99 1.51 -9.47
CA GLN A 65 24.32 1.06 -10.68
C GLN A 65 23.00 1.83 -10.94
N HIS A 66 22.89 2.44 -12.12
CA HIS A 66 21.65 3.05 -12.65
C HIS A 66 20.54 2.02 -12.95
N TRP A 67 20.72 0.77 -12.53
CA TRP A 67 19.76 -0.31 -12.73
C TRP A 67 19.87 -1.33 -11.61
N SER A 68 18.80 -2.09 -11.39
CA SER A 68 18.75 -3.19 -10.41
C SER A 68 17.77 -4.27 -10.88
N PRO A 69 17.98 -5.56 -10.54
CA PRO A 69 16.97 -6.58 -10.77
C PRO A 69 15.60 -6.21 -10.15
N LEU A 70 14.54 -6.80 -10.68
CA LEU A 70 13.21 -6.74 -10.05
C LEU A 70 13.09 -7.78 -8.94
N SER A 71 12.34 -7.45 -7.88
CA SER A 71 11.83 -8.46 -6.95
C SER A 71 10.89 -9.44 -7.66
N GLN A 72 10.66 -10.63 -7.12
CA GLN A 72 9.73 -11.61 -7.70
C GLN A 72 8.32 -11.05 -7.87
N GLY A 73 7.85 -10.24 -6.91
CA GLY A 73 6.57 -9.54 -7.00
C GLY A 73 6.51 -8.58 -8.20
N GLN A 74 7.56 -7.79 -8.40
CA GLN A 74 7.63 -6.86 -9.53
C GLN A 74 7.82 -7.56 -10.87
N ARG A 75 8.54 -8.70 -10.92
CA ARG A 75 8.64 -9.53 -12.13
C ARG A 75 7.26 -9.98 -12.60
N ALA A 76 6.39 -10.39 -11.67
CA ALA A 76 5.02 -10.76 -11.97
C ALA A 76 4.19 -9.58 -12.50
N LEU A 77 4.28 -8.41 -11.87
CA LEU A 77 3.60 -7.20 -12.34
C LEU A 77 4.11 -6.73 -13.70
N TRP A 78 5.42 -6.83 -13.94
CA TRP A 78 6.04 -6.53 -15.23
C TRP A 78 5.54 -7.49 -16.33
N PHE A 79 5.47 -8.78 -16.03
CA PHE A 79 4.90 -9.78 -16.95
C PHE A 79 3.44 -9.45 -17.30
N LEU A 80 2.62 -9.12 -16.30
CA LEU A 80 1.22 -8.74 -16.51
C LEU A 80 1.07 -7.46 -17.34
N PHE A 81 1.91 -6.46 -17.09
CA PHE A 81 1.99 -5.25 -17.91
C PHE A 81 2.34 -5.60 -19.37
N ARG A 82 3.34 -6.46 -19.61
CA ARG A 82 3.73 -6.86 -20.97
C ARG A 82 2.66 -7.69 -21.68
N LEU A 83 1.86 -8.45 -20.94
CA LEU A 83 0.74 -9.23 -21.47
C LEU A 83 -0.46 -8.33 -21.84
N ALA A 84 -0.76 -7.33 -21.02
CA ALA A 84 -1.87 -6.41 -21.22
C ALA A 84 -1.48 -4.96 -20.89
N PRO A 85 -0.75 -4.25 -21.77
CA PRO A 85 -0.20 -2.91 -21.49
C PRO A 85 -1.27 -1.83 -21.25
N GLN A 86 -2.51 -2.08 -21.66
CA GLN A 86 -3.65 -1.18 -21.47
C GLN A 86 -4.44 -1.50 -20.19
N SER A 87 -4.03 -2.51 -19.42
CA SER A 87 -4.69 -2.86 -18.16
C SER A 87 -4.42 -1.81 -17.09
N THR A 88 -5.46 -1.46 -16.34
CA THR A 88 -5.41 -0.50 -15.23
C THR A 88 -5.62 -1.19 -13.87
N ALA A 89 -5.68 -2.52 -13.87
CA ALA A 89 -5.97 -3.33 -12.68
C ALA A 89 -4.97 -3.12 -11.53
N TYR A 90 -3.78 -2.61 -11.83
CA TYR A 90 -2.69 -2.36 -10.88
C TYR A 90 -2.40 -0.86 -10.69
N ASN A 91 -3.37 0.00 -11.02
CA ASN A 91 -3.31 1.41 -10.66
C ASN A 91 -3.85 1.60 -9.24
N LEU A 92 -3.04 2.17 -8.36
CA LEU A 92 -3.48 2.63 -7.05
C LEU A 92 -3.84 4.11 -7.15
N LEU A 93 -5.14 4.41 -7.11
CA LEU A 93 -5.65 5.78 -7.02
C LEU A 93 -5.99 6.11 -5.57
N TYR A 94 -5.38 7.16 -5.05
CA TYR A 94 -5.80 7.83 -3.83
C TYR A 94 -6.28 9.24 -4.15
N SER A 95 -7.42 9.63 -3.58
CA SER A 95 -7.90 11.01 -3.67
C SER A 95 -8.26 11.54 -2.29
N ALA A 96 -7.98 12.82 -2.06
CA ALA A 96 -8.28 13.49 -0.81
C ALA A 96 -8.95 14.83 -1.05
N HIS A 97 -9.99 15.10 -0.25
CA HIS A 97 -10.61 16.41 -0.18
C HIS A 97 -9.77 17.34 0.68
N VAL A 98 -9.18 18.37 0.06
CA VAL A 98 -8.32 19.35 0.70
C VAL A 98 -9.09 20.67 0.86
N ARG A 99 -9.54 20.91 2.10
CA ARG A 99 -10.40 22.06 2.47
C ARG A 99 -9.61 23.28 2.96
N ILE A 100 -8.53 23.62 2.27
CA ILE A 100 -7.66 24.77 2.57
C ILE A 100 -7.24 25.48 1.28
N GLN A 101 -6.76 26.71 1.41
CA GLN A 101 -6.01 27.35 0.34
C GLN A 101 -4.65 26.66 0.19
N LEU A 102 -4.40 26.06 -0.98
CA LEU A 102 -3.14 25.39 -1.27
C LEU A 102 -2.12 26.34 -1.89
N ASP A 103 -0.89 26.29 -1.40
CA ASP A 103 0.29 26.87 -2.05
C ASP A 103 0.77 25.88 -3.11
N ILE A 104 0.34 26.10 -4.36
CA ILE A 104 0.65 25.20 -5.49
C ILE A 104 2.17 25.10 -5.73
N PRO A 105 2.94 26.20 -5.76
CA PRO A 105 4.39 26.12 -5.82
C PRO A 105 5.03 25.27 -4.71
N ALA A 106 4.56 25.38 -3.46
CA ALA A 106 5.03 24.55 -2.36
C ALA A 106 4.69 23.06 -2.57
N LEU A 107 3.48 22.75 -3.04
CA LEU A 107 3.07 21.39 -3.39
C LEU A 107 3.94 20.79 -4.51
N GLN A 108 4.23 21.57 -5.55
CA GLN A 108 5.12 21.13 -6.63
C GLN A 108 6.53 20.83 -6.09
N ARG A 109 7.10 21.72 -5.27
CA ARG A 109 8.42 21.50 -4.66
C ARG A 109 8.43 20.30 -3.70
N SER A 110 7.37 20.08 -2.94
CA SER A 110 7.27 18.94 -2.02
C SER A 110 7.21 17.62 -2.77
N VAL A 111 6.48 17.55 -3.89
CA VAL A 111 6.48 16.38 -4.78
C VAL A 111 7.86 16.13 -5.35
N GLN A 112 8.56 17.17 -5.84
CA GLN A 112 9.93 17.00 -6.34
C GLN A 112 10.89 16.51 -5.24
N ALA A 113 10.73 16.99 -4.01
CA ALA A 113 11.53 16.53 -2.88
C ALA A 113 11.25 15.06 -2.55
N LEU A 114 9.99 14.62 -2.65
CA LEU A 114 9.59 13.23 -2.41
C LEU A 114 10.17 12.28 -3.45
N VAL A 115 10.07 12.61 -4.74
CA VAL A 115 10.60 11.74 -5.82
C VAL A 115 12.12 11.70 -5.83
N ARG A 116 12.80 12.80 -5.48
CA ARG A 116 14.27 12.79 -5.27
C ARG A 116 14.68 11.90 -4.11
N ARG A 117 13.86 11.83 -3.07
CA ARG A 117 14.11 11.00 -1.90
C ARG A 117 13.88 9.51 -2.18
N TYR A 118 12.94 9.19 -3.06
CA TYR A 118 12.57 7.82 -3.44
C TYR A 118 12.64 7.61 -4.95
N PRO A 119 13.83 7.26 -5.50
CA PRO A 119 14.02 7.09 -6.94
C PRO A 119 13.06 6.09 -7.61
N ILE A 120 12.56 5.09 -6.87
CA ILE A 120 11.60 4.09 -7.36
C ILE A 120 10.30 4.72 -7.90
N LEU A 121 9.90 5.90 -7.42
CA LEU A 121 8.69 6.59 -7.87
C LEU A 121 8.78 7.12 -9.30
N THR A 122 9.99 7.17 -9.85
CA THR A 122 10.27 7.64 -11.21
C THR A 122 11.05 6.62 -12.04
N ALA A 123 11.27 5.43 -11.49
CA ALA A 123 11.96 4.35 -12.21
C ALA A 123 11.16 3.92 -13.44
N THR A 124 11.89 3.49 -14.47
CA THR A 124 11.31 2.77 -15.62
C THR A 124 11.73 1.32 -15.58
N TYR A 125 11.06 0.49 -16.35
CA TYR A 125 11.20 -0.95 -16.34
C TYR A 125 11.52 -1.43 -17.75
N THR A 126 12.52 -2.30 -17.89
CA THR A 126 12.91 -2.84 -19.20
C THR A 126 13.48 -4.25 -19.06
N THR A 127 13.87 -4.85 -20.17
CA THR A 127 14.59 -6.12 -20.20
C THR A 127 16.05 -5.88 -20.56
N ARG A 128 16.96 -6.41 -19.75
CA ARG A 128 18.40 -6.42 -20.00
C ARG A 128 18.90 -7.85 -19.91
N ASP A 129 19.61 -8.31 -20.94
CA ASP A 129 20.18 -9.67 -21.01
C ASP A 129 19.13 -10.77 -20.76
N GLY A 130 17.90 -10.55 -21.23
CA GLY A 130 16.76 -11.46 -21.05
C GLY A 130 16.02 -11.31 -19.73
N GLU A 131 16.53 -10.51 -18.78
CA GLU A 131 15.97 -10.36 -17.44
C GLU A 131 15.30 -8.98 -17.25
N PRO A 132 14.13 -8.90 -16.61
CA PRO A 132 13.51 -7.62 -16.28
C PRO A 132 14.28 -6.88 -15.18
N VAL A 133 14.47 -5.58 -15.36
CA VAL A 133 15.23 -4.70 -14.48
C VAL A 133 14.54 -3.35 -14.27
N HIS A 134 14.82 -2.71 -13.15
CA HIS A 134 14.63 -1.28 -12.93
C HIS A 134 15.72 -0.49 -13.65
N LEU A 135 15.36 0.68 -14.19
CA LEU A 135 16.28 1.75 -14.52
C LEU A 135 15.96 2.97 -13.65
N PHE A 136 16.99 3.52 -13.01
CA PHE A 136 16.89 4.73 -12.20
C PHE A 136 17.43 5.92 -13.00
N HIS A 137 16.65 7.00 -13.00
CA HIS A 137 16.96 8.21 -13.74
C HIS A 137 17.41 9.31 -12.79
N GLU A 138 18.53 9.95 -13.12
CA GLU A 138 18.93 11.17 -12.44
C GLU A 138 17.98 12.32 -12.81
N ASP A 139 17.70 13.20 -11.84
CA ASP A 139 16.88 14.40 -12.02
C ASP A 139 15.48 14.19 -12.62
N ALA A 140 14.91 12.98 -12.47
CA ALA A 140 13.53 12.71 -12.87
C ALA A 140 12.55 13.59 -12.08
N THR A 141 11.53 14.09 -12.78
CA THR A 141 10.51 14.98 -12.21
C THR A 141 9.12 14.42 -12.42
N VAL A 142 8.23 14.69 -11.46
CA VAL A 142 6.80 14.38 -11.57
C VAL A 142 6.01 15.68 -11.50
N PRO A 143 5.36 16.13 -12.58
CA PRO A 143 4.57 17.36 -12.53
C PRO A 143 3.32 17.16 -11.66
N VAL A 144 2.90 18.25 -11.00
CA VAL A 144 1.54 18.35 -10.43
C VAL A 144 0.68 19.05 -11.47
N GLU A 145 -0.21 18.31 -12.10
CA GLU A 145 -1.15 18.85 -13.08
C GLU A 145 -2.30 19.55 -12.34
N VAL A 146 -2.50 20.84 -12.61
CA VAL A 146 -3.54 21.64 -11.98
C VAL A 146 -4.69 21.82 -12.97
N ILE A 147 -5.88 21.40 -12.55
CA ILE A 147 -7.09 21.38 -13.37
C ILE A 147 -8.11 22.31 -12.74
N ASP A 148 -8.63 23.26 -13.51
CA ASP A 148 -9.77 24.06 -13.10
C ASP A 148 -11.05 23.21 -13.13
N ALA A 149 -11.55 22.91 -11.94
CA ALA A 149 -12.77 22.15 -11.68
C ALA A 149 -13.83 23.02 -10.98
N SER A 150 -13.71 24.35 -11.05
CA SER A 150 -14.61 25.30 -10.36
C SER A 150 -16.06 25.22 -10.84
N HIS A 151 -16.28 24.72 -12.05
CA HIS A 151 -17.60 24.52 -12.64
C HIS A 151 -18.06 23.07 -12.64
N TRP A 152 -17.32 22.16 -12.02
CA TRP A 152 -17.64 20.74 -12.03
C TRP A 152 -18.58 20.40 -10.88
N ASP A 153 -19.67 19.72 -11.20
CA ASP A 153 -20.48 19.04 -10.19
C ASP A 153 -19.76 17.78 -9.66
N GLU A 154 -20.35 17.17 -8.63
CA GLU A 154 -19.76 16.01 -7.97
C GLU A 154 -19.73 14.76 -8.87
N GLU A 155 -20.72 14.62 -9.77
CA GLU A 155 -20.81 13.48 -10.68
C GLU A 155 -19.70 13.54 -11.73
N TYR A 156 -19.50 14.71 -12.34
CA TYR A 156 -18.44 14.94 -13.31
C TYR A 156 -17.06 14.80 -12.65
N LEU A 157 -16.87 15.34 -11.46
CA LEU A 157 -15.64 15.14 -10.69
C LEU A 157 -15.35 13.64 -10.45
N ARG A 158 -16.37 12.87 -10.03
CA ARG A 158 -16.23 11.43 -9.83
C ARG A 158 -15.88 10.70 -11.13
N ALA A 159 -16.48 11.10 -12.26
CA ALA A 159 -16.16 10.55 -13.57
C ALA A 159 -14.71 10.86 -13.98
N GLN A 160 -14.20 12.05 -13.66
CA GLN A 160 -12.81 12.45 -13.93
C GLN A 160 -11.82 11.70 -13.03
N LEU A 161 -12.13 11.49 -11.76
CA LEU A 161 -11.34 10.62 -10.87
C LEU A 161 -11.35 9.16 -11.34
N TYR A 162 -12.50 8.66 -11.79
CA TYR A 162 -12.60 7.32 -12.38
C TYR A 162 -11.74 7.19 -13.64
N THR A 163 -11.76 8.21 -14.50
CA THR A 163 -10.93 8.28 -15.71
C THR A 163 -9.44 8.31 -15.35
N GLU A 164 -9.05 9.09 -14.34
CA GLU A 164 -7.68 9.16 -13.85
C GLU A 164 -7.18 7.80 -13.33
N GLY A 165 -7.97 7.12 -12.50
CA GLY A 165 -7.63 5.79 -12.00
C GLY A 165 -7.53 4.75 -13.11
N ASN A 166 -8.30 4.91 -14.18
CA ASN A 166 -8.34 4.01 -15.34
C ASN A 166 -7.51 4.51 -16.54
N GLN A 167 -6.60 5.46 -16.35
CA GLN A 167 -5.63 5.82 -17.38
C GLN A 167 -4.39 4.90 -17.24
N PRO A 168 -4.04 4.09 -18.26
CA PRO A 168 -2.90 3.17 -18.19
C PRO A 168 -1.58 3.89 -17.92
N PHE A 169 -0.61 3.15 -17.37
CA PHE A 169 0.79 3.58 -17.27
C PHE A 169 1.63 2.89 -18.35
N ASP A 170 2.60 3.61 -18.90
CA ASP A 170 3.68 3.03 -19.70
C ASP A 170 4.91 2.83 -18.79
N LEU A 171 5.12 1.59 -18.33
CA LEU A 171 6.22 1.28 -17.41
C LEU A 171 7.60 1.40 -18.06
N GLU A 172 7.69 1.35 -19.39
CA GLU A 172 8.96 1.49 -20.13
C GLU A 172 9.41 2.95 -20.22
N ARG A 173 8.46 3.89 -20.15
CA ARG A 173 8.74 5.33 -20.33
C ARG A 173 8.53 6.17 -19.06
N GLY A 174 7.66 5.72 -18.15
CA GLY A 174 7.30 6.44 -16.95
C GLY A 174 6.62 7.80 -17.22
N PRO A 175 6.47 8.64 -16.17
CA PRO A 175 6.65 8.28 -14.76
C PRO A 175 5.59 7.28 -14.30
N VAL A 176 5.91 6.47 -13.28
CA VAL A 176 4.97 5.50 -12.68
C VAL A 176 4.10 6.10 -11.57
N LEU A 177 4.13 7.43 -11.44
CA LEU A 177 3.39 8.26 -10.49
C LEU A 177 2.81 9.48 -11.22
N ARG A 178 1.54 9.80 -10.98
CA ARG A 178 0.86 11.01 -11.43
C ARG A 178 0.23 11.74 -10.25
N LEU A 179 0.27 13.07 -10.28
CA LEU A 179 -0.46 13.91 -9.34
C LEU A 179 -1.32 14.91 -10.08
N LYS A 180 -2.60 14.95 -9.74
CA LYS A 180 -3.58 15.92 -10.25
C LYS A 180 -4.22 16.69 -9.11
N LEU A 181 -4.33 17.99 -9.27
CA LEU A 181 -5.05 18.89 -8.37
C LEU A 181 -6.26 19.46 -9.10
N PHE A 182 -7.46 19.04 -8.70
CA PHE A 182 -8.71 19.60 -9.20
C PHE A 182 -9.14 20.76 -8.29
N GLN A 183 -9.07 21.98 -8.80
CA GLN A 183 -9.41 23.19 -8.04
C GLN A 183 -10.89 23.53 -8.24
N ARG A 184 -11.69 23.43 -7.18
CA ARG A 184 -13.13 23.75 -7.24
C ARG A 184 -13.46 25.19 -6.84
N GLY A 185 -12.42 25.98 -6.55
CA GLY A 185 -12.52 27.36 -6.12
C GLY A 185 -12.49 27.52 -4.59
N GLY A 186 -12.04 28.69 -4.14
CA GLY A 186 -11.85 28.98 -2.72
C GLY A 186 -10.89 28.00 -2.04
N ASN A 187 -11.34 27.41 -0.93
CA ASN A 187 -10.59 26.42 -0.17
C ASN A 187 -10.97 24.97 -0.55
N ASP A 188 -11.67 24.75 -1.67
CA ASP A 188 -12.15 23.42 -2.07
C ASP A 188 -11.27 22.84 -3.20
N ASN A 189 -10.48 21.82 -2.86
CA ASN A 189 -9.60 21.15 -3.81
C ASN A 189 -9.66 19.63 -3.65
N ILE A 190 -9.47 18.90 -4.74
CA ILE A 190 -9.25 17.45 -4.70
C ILE A 190 -7.84 17.16 -5.18
N LEU A 191 -7.03 16.55 -4.33
CA LEU A 191 -5.71 16.04 -4.70
C LEU A 191 -5.84 14.56 -5.03
N ALA A 192 -5.52 14.19 -6.26
CA ALA A 192 -5.43 12.81 -6.71
C ALA A 192 -3.97 12.41 -6.90
N LEU A 193 -3.60 11.27 -6.34
CA LEU A 193 -2.31 10.61 -6.49
C LEU A 193 -2.57 9.23 -7.08
N THR A 194 -2.05 8.99 -8.28
CA THR A 194 -2.15 7.69 -8.94
C THR A 194 -0.76 7.11 -9.11
N ILE A 195 -0.54 5.88 -8.67
CA ILE A 195 0.75 5.19 -8.78
C ILE A 195 0.54 3.77 -9.28
N HIS A 196 1.43 3.28 -10.16
CA HIS A 196 1.40 1.87 -10.55
C HIS A 196 1.91 1.00 -9.40
N HIS A 197 1.22 -0.10 -9.10
CA HIS A 197 1.48 -0.96 -7.95
C HIS A 197 2.89 -1.57 -7.96
N ILE A 198 3.57 -1.59 -9.12
CA ILE A 198 4.97 -2.04 -9.26
C ILE A 198 5.98 -1.17 -8.47
N ALA A 199 5.64 0.10 -8.23
CA ALA A 199 6.52 1.06 -7.55
C ALA A 199 6.15 1.27 -6.07
N ALA A 200 4.93 0.91 -5.67
CA ALA A 200 4.44 1.09 -4.31
C ALA A 200 3.30 0.11 -4.01
N ASP A 201 3.23 -0.34 -2.76
CA ASP A 201 2.04 -0.96 -2.19
C ASP A 201 1.23 0.00 -1.30
N LEU A 202 0.08 -0.45 -0.79
CA LEU A 202 -0.79 0.39 0.03
C LEU A 202 -0.12 0.90 1.31
N TRP A 203 0.82 0.14 1.89
CA TRP A 203 1.60 0.60 3.03
C TRP A 203 2.58 1.69 2.66
N SER A 204 3.27 1.53 1.52
CA SER A 204 4.13 2.57 0.96
C SER A 204 3.34 3.85 0.69
N LEU A 205 2.10 3.73 0.21
CA LEU A 205 1.24 4.86 -0.06
C LEU A 205 0.94 5.68 1.20
N ASP A 206 0.62 5.04 2.32
CA ASP A 206 0.43 5.74 3.60
C ASP A 206 1.71 6.49 4.05
N LEU A 207 2.87 5.82 3.95
CA LEU A 207 4.16 6.45 4.27
C LEU A 207 4.47 7.66 3.36
N LEU A 208 4.19 7.54 2.06
CA LEU A 208 4.41 8.60 1.07
C LEU A 208 3.49 9.78 1.32
N ILE A 209 2.23 9.55 1.71
CA ILE A 209 1.29 10.62 2.06
C ILE A 209 1.78 11.38 3.29
N ASP A 210 2.18 10.69 4.36
CA ASP A 210 2.70 11.32 5.57
C ASP A 210 3.94 12.17 5.28
N GLU A 211 4.88 11.65 4.48
CA GLU A 211 6.08 12.39 4.11
C GLU A 211 5.79 13.55 3.13
N LEU A 212 4.84 13.40 2.21
CA LEU A 212 4.41 14.50 1.32
C LEU A 212 3.82 15.66 2.12
N LEU A 213 3.01 15.37 3.14
CA LEU A 213 2.43 16.40 4.01
C LEU A 213 3.51 17.14 4.82
N ALA A 214 4.50 16.41 5.36
CA ALA A 214 5.64 17.01 6.07
C ALA A 214 6.50 17.88 5.14
N LEU A 215 6.77 17.40 3.93
CA LEU A 215 7.49 18.14 2.89
C LEU A 215 6.71 19.40 2.48
N TYR A 216 5.39 19.29 2.26
CA TYR A 216 4.56 20.44 1.93
C TYR A 216 4.60 21.51 3.03
N ALA A 217 4.45 21.11 4.30
CA ALA A 217 4.53 22.04 5.42
C ALA A 217 5.90 22.76 5.49
N ARG A 218 6.98 22.04 5.20
CA ARG A 218 8.33 22.61 5.09
C ARG A 218 8.43 23.64 3.96
N GLU A 219 7.98 23.29 2.76
CA GLU A 219 8.04 24.14 1.57
C GLU A 219 7.12 25.37 1.66
N GLN A 220 6.01 25.27 2.39
CA GLN A 220 5.05 26.35 2.61
C GLN A 220 5.55 27.35 3.67
N THR A 221 6.15 26.86 4.76
CA THR A 221 6.54 27.72 5.90
C THR A 221 8.00 28.17 5.84
N GLY A 222 8.85 27.49 5.06
CA GLY A 222 10.30 27.64 5.10
C GLY A 222 10.94 27.14 6.40
N LEU A 223 10.16 26.58 7.33
CA LEU A 223 10.66 26.06 8.59
C LEU A 223 11.18 24.65 8.42
N HIS A 224 12.19 24.28 9.21
CA HIS A 224 12.69 22.91 9.24
C HIS A 224 11.62 21.95 9.79
N VAL A 225 11.23 20.97 8.96
CA VAL A 225 10.40 19.83 9.36
C VAL A 225 11.27 18.58 9.27
N ALA A 226 11.47 17.90 10.39
CA ALA A 226 12.21 16.65 10.42
C ALA A 226 11.40 15.56 9.72
N LEU A 227 11.97 14.96 8.68
CA LEU A 227 11.42 13.75 8.09
C LEU A 227 11.88 12.54 8.88
N PRO A 228 11.05 11.49 8.99
CA PRO A 228 11.48 10.24 9.57
C PRO A 228 12.67 9.65 8.80
N THR A 229 13.51 8.87 9.48
CA THR A 229 14.59 8.14 8.81
C THR A 229 13.99 7.23 7.74
N PRO A 230 14.48 7.28 6.49
CA PRO A 230 13.98 6.37 5.46
C PRO A 230 14.37 4.92 5.81
N GLY A 231 13.58 3.96 5.35
CA GLY A 231 14.00 2.56 5.37
C GLY A 231 15.20 2.31 4.44
N ILE A 232 15.67 1.06 4.41
CA ILE A 232 16.67 0.64 3.43
C ILE A 232 16.18 0.92 1.99
N PRO A 233 17.07 1.16 1.02
CA PRO A 233 16.67 1.23 -0.38
C PRO A 233 15.93 -0.03 -0.81
N PHE A 234 14.94 0.11 -1.69
CA PHE A 234 14.21 -1.04 -2.22
C PHE A 234 15.12 -2.06 -2.94
N THR A 235 16.21 -1.60 -3.54
CA THR A 235 17.24 -2.48 -4.13
C THR A 235 17.88 -3.41 -3.10
N GLU A 236 17.97 -2.99 -1.84
CA GLU A 236 18.47 -3.83 -0.74
C GLU A 236 17.44 -4.87 -0.29
N TYR A 237 16.15 -4.55 -0.38
CA TYR A 237 15.10 -5.55 -0.24
C TYR A 237 15.18 -6.61 -1.37
N VAL A 238 15.39 -6.19 -2.62
CA VAL A 238 15.58 -7.12 -3.75
C VAL A 238 16.79 -8.02 -3.53
N ARG A 239 17.93 -7.44 -3.11
CA ARG A 239 19.14 -8.21 -2.79
C ARG A 239 18.86 -9.25 -1.70
N TRP A 240 18.26 -8.82 -0.59
CA TRP A 240 17.89 -9.73 0.50
C TRP A 240 16.96 -10.85 0.03
N GLN A 241 15.92 -10.54 -0.76
CA GLN A 241 14.99 -11.56 -1.25
C GLN A 241 15.72 -12.60 -2.10
N ASN A 242 16.61 -12.18 -2.99
CA ASN A 242 17.40 -13.10 -3.81
C ASN A 242 18.34 -13.98 -2.97
N GLU A 243 18.99 -13.40 -1.95
CA GLU A 243 19.83 -14.16 -1.01
C GLU A 243 19.01 -15.18 -0.20
N MET A 244 17.87 -14.75 0.36
CA MET A 244 16.95 -15.61 1.13
C MET A 244 16.47 -16.80 0.30
N LEU A 245 16.12 -16.58 -0.97
CA LEU A 245 15.64 -17.64 -1.86
C LEU A 245 16.69 -18.71 -2.19
N THR A 246 17.97 -18.45 -1.97
CA THR A 246 19.07 -19.38 -2.30
C THR A 246 19.67 -20.07 -1.07
N ASN A 247 19.18 -19.76 0.13
CA ASN A 247 19.70 -20.30 1.38
C ASN A 247 18.71 -21.30 2.03
N ALA A 248 19.06 -21.82 3.21
CA ALA A 248 18.25 -22.81 3.93
C ALA A 248 16.87 -22.29 4.36
N GLU A 249 16.71 -20.98 4.56
CA GLU A 249 15.43 -20.35 4.90
C GLU A 249 14.48 -20.39 3.71
N GLY A 250 14.96 -20.05 2.51
CA GLY A 250 14.19 -20.19 1.27
C GLY A 250 13.72 -21.62 1.00
N GLU A 251 14.58 -22.62 1.21
CA GLU A 251 14.21 -24.04 1.09
C GLU A 251 13.17 -24.46 2.13
N ARG A 252 13.31 -23.99 3.38
CA ARG A 252 12.31 -24.25 4.44
C ARG A 252 10.93 -23.72 4.06
N HIS A 253 10.87 -22.50 3.55
CA HIS A 253 9.62 -21.91 3.07
C HIS A 253 9.04 -22.64 1.87
N TRP A 254 9.88 -23.01 0.91
CA TRP A 254 9.44 -23.78 -0.25
C TRP A 254 8.82 -25.11 0.16
N HIS A 255 9.49 -25.88 1.03
CA HIS A 255 8.97 -27.18 1.49
C HIS A 255 7.62 -27.07 2.18
N TYR A 256 7.42 -26.05 3.04
CA TYR A 256 6.13 -25.81 3.67
C TYR A 256 5.04 -25.60 2.61
N TRP A 257 5.24 -24.68 1.67
CA TRP A 257 4.23 -24.36 0.66
C TRP A 257 3.98 -25.52 -0.31
N GLN A 258 5.03 -26.26 -0.67
CA GLN A 258 4.90 -27.46 -1.49
C GLN A 258 4.01 -28.51 -0.82
N GLN A 259 4.12 -28.70 0.50
CA GLN A 259 3.29 -29.63 1.24
C GLN A 259 1.86 -29.09 1.40
N GLU A 260 1.71 -27.84 1.82
CA GLU A 260 0.42 -27.20 2.11
C GLU A 260 -0.48 -27.11 0.87
N LEU A 261 0.12 -26.79 -0.28
CA LEU A 261 -0.56 -26.63 -1.57
C LEU A 261 -0.44 -27.85 -2.47
N SER A 262 -0.13 -29.02 -1.90
CA SER A 262 -0.07 -30.27 -2.65
C SER A 262 -1.46 -30.74 -3.13
N GLY A 263 -1.47 -31.50 -4.22
CA GLY A 263 -2.70 -31.91 -4.90
C GLY A 263 -3.14 -30.92 -5.99
N GLU A 264 -4.34 -31.12 -6.53
CA GLU A 264 -4.91 -30.21 -7.52
C GLU A 264 -5.60 -29.05 -6.79
N PRO A 265 -5.16 -27.79 -6.96
CA PRO A 265 -5.82 -26.64 -6.36
C PRO A 265 -7.26 -26.53 -6.87
N ALA A 266 -8.23 -26.55 -5.95
CA ALA A 266 -9.64 -26.43 -6.31
C ALA A 266 -9.94 -25.02 -6.85
N ILE A 267 -10.46 -24.93 -8.07
CA ILE A 267 -11.07 -23.70 -8.57
C ILE A 267 -12.39 -23.49 -7.84
N LEU A 268 -12.61 -22.31 -7.27
CA LEU A 268 -13.87 -21.98 -6.61
C LEU A 268 -14.97 -21.73 -7.65
N HIS A 269 -16.00 -22.58 -7.63
CA HIS A 269 -17.16 -22.55 -8.52
C HIS A 269 -18.30 -21.76 -7.89
N LEU A 270 -18.15 -20.43 -7.85
CA LEU A 270 -19.23 -19.55 -7.40
C LEU A 270 -20.43 -19.60 -8.36
N PRO A 271 -21.67 -19.51 -7.84
CA PRO A 271 -22.84 -19.26 -8.67
C PRO A 271 -22.67 -17.89 -9.34
N THR A 272 -22.66 -17.85 -10.67
CA THR A 272 -22.42 -16.64 -11.45
C THR A 272 -23.65 -16.24 -12.24
N ASP A 273 -23.94 -14.95 -12.33
CA ASP A 273 -25.06 -14.41 -13.13
C ASP A 273 -24.81 -14.50 -14.64
N ARG A 274 -23.55 -14.69 -15.05
CA ARG A 274 -23.10 -14.71 -16.45
C ARG A 274 -21.98 -15.73 -16.63
N PRO A 275 -21.86 -16.36 -17.82
CA PRO A 275 -20.76 -17.27 -18.10
C PRO A 275 -19.41 -16.57 -17.98
N ARG A 276 -18.41 -17.28 -17.43
CA ARG A 276 -17.04 -16.79 -17.33
C ARG A 276 -16.41 -16.63 -18.72
N PRO A 277 -15.83 -15.47 -19.06
CA PRO A 277 -15.07 -15.30 -20.30
C PRO A 277 -13.82 -16.19 -20.33
N SER A 278 -13.37 -16.58 -21.53
CA SER A 278 -12.13 -17.37 -21.72
C SER A 278 -10.84 -16.58 -21.42
N LEU A 279 -10.94 -15.26 -21.31
CA LEU A 279 -9.84 -14.37 -20.91
C LEU A 279 -10.36 -13.38 -19.86
N GLN A 280 -9.66 -13.27 -18.74
CA GLN A 280 -9.99 -12.33 -17.67
C GLN A 280 -9.96 -10.89 -18.20
N THR A 281 -11.05 -10.15 -18.00
CA THR A 281 -11.18 -8.75 -18.47
C THR A 281 -10.74 -7.73 -17.43
N TYR A 282 -10.52 -8.16 -16.19
CA TYR A 282 -10.24 -7.33 -15.01
C TYR A 282 -11.30 -6.27 -14.70
N ARG A 283 -12.47 -6.30 -15.36
CA ARG A 283 -13.60 -5.42 -15.04
C ARG A 283 -14.24 -5.88 -13.73
N GLY A 284 -14.36 -4.96 -12.78
CA GLY A 284 -15.01 -5.18 -11.49
C GLY A 284 -15.75 -3.95 -11.01
N ASP A 285 -16.50 -4.12 -9.93
CA ASP A 285 -17.17 -3.04 -9.19
C ASP A 285 -17.09 -3.36 -7.69
N SER A 286 -17.38 -2.37 -6.84
CA SER A 286 -17.33 -2.51 -5.38
C SER A 286 -18.68 -2.24 -4.75
N HIS A 287 -19.12 -3.12 -3.86
CA HIS A 287 -20.30 -2.91 -3.03
C HIS A 287 -19.89 -2.67 -1.58
N SER A 288 -20.14 -1.47 -1.07
CA SER A 288 -19.87 -1.11 0.32
C SER A 288 -21.10 -1.35 1.18
N PHE A 289 -20.89 -1.99 2.33
CA PHE A 289 -21.91 -2.19 3.37
C PHE A 289 -21.27 -2.00 4.74
N PHE A 290 -22.10 -1.81 5.76
CA PHE A 290 -21.67 -1.62 7.14
C PHE A 290 -22.18 -2.77 8.01
N ILE A 291 -21.36 -3.16 8.99
CA ILE A 291 -21.74 -4.06 10.07
C ILE A 291 -22.08 -3.17 11.27
N ASP A 292 -23.22 -3.40 11.91
CA ASP A 292 -23.65 -2.60 13.05
C ASP A 292 -22.68 -2.71 14.24
N ASP A 293 -22.54 -1.62 15.00
CA ASP A 293 -21.58 -1.53 16.11
C ASP A 293 -21.81 -2.62 17.17
N ASN A 294 -23.07 -3.01 17.41
CA ASN A 294 -23.38 -4.05 18.38
C ASN A 294 -22.80 -5.40 17.96
N LEU A 295 -22.98 -5.77 16.69
CA LEU A 295 -22.43 -6.97 16.10
C LEU A 295 -20.89 -6.90 16.07
N VAL A 296 -20.29 -5.76 15.73
CA VAL A 296 -18.83 -5.59 15.78
C VAL A 296 -18.30 -5.85 17.20
N GLN A 297 -18.94 -5.32 18.24
CA GLN A 297 -18.52 -5.56 19.62
C GLN A 297 -18.64 -7.04 19.99
N ARG A 298 -19.75 -7.69 19.62
CA ARG A 298 -19.93 -9.14 19.86
C ARG A 298 -18.89 -9.99 19.14
N LEU A 299 -18.54 -9.64 17.91
CA LEU A 299 -17.48 -10.29 17.15
C LEU A 299 -16.10 -10.09 17.81
N LYS A 300 -15.80 -8.88 18.30
CA LYS A 300 -14.56 -8.62 19.06
C LYS A 300 -14.50 -9.42 20.36
N THR A 301 -15.61 -9.51 21.09
CA THR A 301 -15.71 -10.35 22.30
C THR A 301 -15.46 -11.83 21.96
N LEU A 302 -16.09 -12.34 20.90
CA LEU A 302 -15.89 -13.73 20.45
C LEU A 302 -14.44 -13.98 20.01
N ALA A 303 -13.85 -13.09 19.21
CA ALA A 303 -12.45 -13.20 18.80
C ALA A 303 -11.52 -13.25 20.02
N SER A 304 -11.78 -12.42 21.04
CA SER A 304 -11.03 -12.43 22.28
C SER A 304 -11.22 -13.71 23.10
N SER A 305 -12.43 -14.27 23.18
CA SER A 305 -12.67 -15.52 23.93
C SER A 305 -12.00 -16.72 23.27
N GLU A 306 -11.99 -16.75 21.94
CA GLU A 306 -11.34 -17.79 21.13
C GLU A 306 -9.83 -17.53 20.91
N LYS A 307 -9.28 -16.44 21.48
CA LYS A 307 -7.86 -16.04 21.35
C LYS A 307 -7.38 -15.93 19.90
N VAL A 308 -8.24 -15.39 19.04
CA VAL A 308 -7.96 -15.11 17.62
C VAL A 308 -8.06 -13.62 17.34
N THR A 309 -7.51 -13.21 16.21
CA THR A 309 -7.77 -11.85 15.70
C THR A 309 -9.18 -11.77 15.10
N LEU A 310 -9.73 -10.55 15.04
CA LEU A 310 -10.98 -10.33 14.31
C LEU A 310 -10.86 -10.74 12.83
N TYR A 311 -9.68 -10.56 12.22
CA TYR A 311 -9.40 -11.01 10.86
C TYR A 311 -9.59 -12.53 10.72
N THR A 312 -8.95 -13.33 11.59
CA THR A 312 -9.07 -14.80 11.59
C THR A 312 -10.52 -15.25 11.77
N LEU A 313 -11.27 -14.59 12.65
CA LEU A 313 -12.69 -14.87 12.85
C LEU A 313 -13.53 -14.58 11.59
N LEU A 314 -13.33 -13.42 10.97
CA LEU A 314 -14.04 -13.03 9.75
C LEU A 314 -13.63 -13.88 8.55
N LEU A 315 -12.37 -14.30 8.46
CA LEU A 315 -11.90 -15.24 7.44
C LEU A 315 -12.59 -16.60 7.60
N ALA A 316 -12.72 -17.12 8.81
CA ALA A 316 -13.48 -18.35 9.06
C ALA A 316 -14.96 -18.20 8.67
N ALA A 317 -15.59 -17.06 9.00
CA ALA A 317 -16.96 -16.77 8.58
C ALA A 317 -17.09 -16.66 7.05
N TYR A 318 -16.11 -16.06 6.39
CA TYR A 318 -16.04 -15.96 4.93
C TYR A 318 -15.86 -17.34 4.28
N THR A 319 -15.03 -18.21 4.85
CA THR A 319 -14.90 -19.61 4.42
C THR A 319 -16.23 -20.36 4.51
N VAL A 320 -16.97 -20.20 5.61
CA VAL A 320 -18.33 -20.77 5.74
C VAL A 320 -19.25 -20.22 4.65
N LEU A 321 -19.21 -18.91 4.40
CA LEU A 321 -20.02 -18.30 3.35
C LEU A 321 -19.72 -18.89 1.97
N MET A 322 -18.45 -19.06 1.61
CA MET A 322 -18.05 -19.69 0.35
C MET A 322 -18.55 -21.13 0.27
N PHE A 323 -18.38 -21.93 1.33
CA PHE A 323 -18.90 -23.29 1.39
C PHE A 323 -20.43 -23.33 1.18
N ARG A 324 -21.18 -22.42 1.79
CA ARG A 324 -22.64 -22.36 1.62
C ARG A 324 -23.07 -22.00 0.20
N TYR A 325 -22.24 -21.31 -0.57
CA TYR A 325 -22.53 -20.99 -1.97
C TYR A 325 -22.10 -22.07 -2.95
N THR A 326 -21.02 -22.81 -2.66
CA THR A 326 -20.39 -23.71 -3.63
C THR A 326 -20.47 -25.18 -3.27
N GLU A 327 -20.76 -25.52 -2.02
CA GLU A 327 -20.66 -26.87 -1.44
C GLU A 327 -19.27 -27.52 -1.59
N GLN A 328 -18.24 -26.74 -1.92
CA GLN A 328 -16.86 -27.24 -2.03
C GLN A 328 -16.21 -27.30 -0.65
N GLU A 329 -15.61 -28.44 -0.32
CA GLU A 329 -15.04 -28.68 1.01
C GLU A 329 -13.59 -28.19 1.15
N ASP A 330 -12.80 -28.22 0.07
CA ASP A 330 -11.41 -27.73 0.05
C ASP A 330 -11.37 -26.29 -0.45
N MET A 331 -10.96 -25.38 0.43
CA MET A 331 -11.05 -23.94 0.23
C MET A 331 -9.66 -23.30 0.30
N LEU A 332 -9.26 -22.61 -0.77
CA LEU A 332 -8.01 -21.85 -0.86
C LEU A 332 -8.34 -20.36 -0.91
N ILE A 333 -7.97 -19.62 0.13
CA ILE A 333 -8.24 -18.17 0.23
C ILE A 333 -6.93 -17.41 0.34
N GLY A 334 -6.69 -16.52 -0.63
CA GLY A 334 -5.57 -15.60 -0.61
C GLY A 334 -5.76 -14.50 0.43
N THR A 335 -4.74 -14.27 1.25
CA THR A 335 -4.67 -13.21 2.26
C THR A 335 -3.49 -12.30 1.92
N PRO A 336 -3.71 -11.01 1.60
CA PRO A 336 -2.58 -10.10 1.38
C PRO A 336 -1.78 -9.92 2.68
N THR A 337 -0.45 -10.01 2.57
CA THR A 337 0.47 -9.61 3.65
C THR A 337 1.25 -8.36 3.25
N LEU A 338 1.76 -7.63 4.24
CA LEU A 338 2.51 -6.39 4.02
C LEU A 338 3.93 -6.63 3.49
N GLY A 339 4.45 -7.87 3.58
CA GLY A 339 5.82 -8.21 3.18
C GLY A 339 6.93 -7.45 3.91
N ARG A 340 6.65 -7.00 5.14
CA ARG A 340 7.56 -6.24 6.02
C ARG A 340 7.76 -6.99 7.33
N SER A 341 8.24 -8.23 7.25
CA SER A 341 8.45 -9.11 8.41
C SER A 341 9.57 -8.64 9.34
N ARG A 342 10.49 -7.80 8.83
CA ARG A 342 11.64 -7.26 9.56
C ARG A 342 11.49 -5.76 9.85
N ALA A 343 12.04 -5.32 10.98
CA ALA A 343 11.98 -3.93 11.42
C ALA A 343 12.64 -2.94 10.43
N ASP A 344 13.71 -3.35 9.76
CA ASP A 344 14.39 -2.51 8.76
C ASP A 344 13.60 -2.35 7.44
N MET A 345 12.55 -3.16 7.25
CA MET A 345 11.65 -3.11 6.09
C MET A 345 10.40 -2.24 6.32
N GLU A 346 10.09 -1.88 7.57
CA GLU A 346 8.85 -1.18 7.94
C GLU A 346 8.63 0.11 7.11
N ARG A 347 9.73 0.82 6.81
CA ARG A 347 9.72 2.10 6.08
C ARG A 347 10.24 2.01 4.64
N VAL A 348 10.34 0.81 4.08
CA VAL A 348 10.73 0.62 2.67
C VAL A 348 9.56 1.02 1.78
N ILE A 349 9.86 1.89 0.81
CA ILE A 349 8.94 2.29 -0.25
C ILE A 349 9.17 1.36 -1.45
N GLY A 350 8.12 0.64 -1.86
CA GLY A 350 8.16 -0.29 -3.00
C GLY A 350 6.98 -1.24 -3.02
N TYR A 351 7.01 -2.19 -3.95
CA TYR A 351 6.05 -3.31 -3.98
C TYR A 351 6.56 -4.47 -3.11
N LEU A 352 6.10 -4.53 -1.85
CA LEU A 352 6.44 -5.60 -0.93
C LEU A 352 5.25 -6.53 -0.64
N ALA A 353 4.04 -6.13 -1.04
CA ALA A 353 2.84 -6.94 -0.86
C ALA A 353 3.02 -8.36 -1.42
N ASN A 354 2.82 -9.35 -0.55
CA ASN A 354 2.94 -10.76 -0.89
C ASN A 354 1.75 -11.53 -0.32
N PRO A 355 0.76 -11.94 -1.13
CA PRO A 355 -0.34 -12.71 -0.60
C PRO A 355 0.12 -14.10 -0.16
N VAL A 356 -0.42 -14.57 0.96
CA VAL A 356 -0.28 -15.96 1.43
C VAL A 356 -1.59 -16.70 1.22
N VAL A 357 -1.53 -18.02 1.09
CA VAL A 357 -2.73 -18.85 0.88
C VAL A 357 -3.11 -19.54 2.17
N VAL A 358 -4.40 -19.49 2.51
CA VAL A 358 -4.98 -20.20 3.64
C VAL A 358 -5.84 -21.33 3.08
N ARG A 359 -5.38 -22.57 3.26
CA ARG A 359 -6.14 -23.76 2.87
C ARG A 359 -6.93 -24.29 4.07
N THR A 360 -8.22 -24.47 3.88
CA THR A 360 -9.14 -25.01 4.89
C THR A 360 -9.95 -26.15 4.32
N ASN A 361 -10.32 -27.10 5.17
CA ASN A 361 -11.11 -28.26 4.79
C ASN A 361 -12.37 -28.32 5.65
N LEU A 362 -13.53 -28.29 5.01
CA LEU A 362 -14.86 -28.39 5.62
C LEU A 362 -15.48 -29.80 5.49
N ALA A 363 -14.73 -30.78 4.99
CA ALA A 363 -15.12 -32.18 5.04
C ALA A 363 -15.45 -32.59 6.48
N ASP A 364 -16.36 -33.56 6.62
CA ASP A 364 -16.89 -34.05 7.90
C ASP A 364 -17.70 -33.01 8.71
N ASN A 365 -18.08 -31.88 8.09
CA ASN A 365 -18.97 -30.86 8.65
C ASN A 365 -18.51 -30.38 10.06
N PRO A 366 -17.33 -29.73 10.15
CA PRO A 366 -16.77 -29.31 11.43
C PRO A 366 -17.65 -28.27 12.13
N THR A 367 -17.56 -28.20 13.45
CA THR A 367 -18.13 -27.06 14.18
C THR A 367 -17.45 -25.77 13.76
N PHE A 368 -18.13 -24.62 13.93
CA PHE A 368 -17.52 -23.33 13.65
C PHE A 368 -16.22 -23.10 14.45
N THR A 369 -16.20 -23.53 15.71
CA THR A 369 -14.99 -23.45 16.56
C THR A 369 -13.85 -24.34 16.03
N GLY A 370 -14.17 -25.52 15.51
CA GLY A 370 -13.19 -26.40 14.86
C GLY A 370 -12.59 -25.77 13.59
N LEU A 371 -13.44 -25.18 12.74
CA LEU A 371 -12.98 -24.43 11.58
C LEU A 371 -12.15 -23.20 11.98
N LEU A 372 -12.57 -22.46 13.01
CA LEU A 372 -11.86 -21.28 13.49
C LEU A 372 -10.44 -21.63 13.96
N GLU A 373 -10.30 -22.74 14.68
CA GLU A 373 -8.98 -23.25 15.09
C GLU A 373 -8.13 -23.67 13.88
N GLN A 374 -8.72 -24.33 12.89
CA GLN A 374 -8.04 -24.67 11.64
C GLN A 374 -7.52 -23.41 10.93
N VAL A 375 -8.38 -22.40 10.74
CA VAL A 375 -8.01 -21.12 10.12
C VAL A 375 -6.90 -20.43 10.94
N ARG A 376 -6.99 -20.43 12.27
CA ARG A 376 -5.97 -19.85 13.15
C ARG A 376 -4.60 -20.49 12.93
N GLN A 377 -4.53 -21.83 12.94
CA GLN A 377 -3.28 -22.56 12.73
C GLN A 377 -2.71 -22.33 11.33
N LYS A 378 -3.58 -22.39 10.30
CA LYS A 378 -3.18 -22.17 8.91
C LYS A 378 -2.68 -20.75 8.68
N MET A 379 -3.32 -19.75 9.27
CA MET A 379 -2.85 -18.36 9.24
C MET A 379 -1.49 -18.20 9.91
N LEU A 380 -1.26 -18.81 11.08
CA LEU A 380 0.03 -18.72 11.78
C LEU A 380 1.17 -19.30 10.93
N HIS A 381 0.98 -20.50 10.37
CA HIS A 381 1.97 -21.11 9.50
C HIS A 381 2.15 -20.35 8.18
N ALA A 382 1.07 -19.84 7.58
CA ALA A 382 1.15 -19.02 6.39
C ALA A 382 1.99 -17.74 6.64
N LEU A 383 1.80 -17.08 7.78
CA LEU A 383 2.58 -15.91 8.18
C LEU A 383 4.04 -16.24 8.51
N GLU A 384 4.31 -17.41 9.09
CA GLU A 384 5.68 -17.89 9.34
C GLU A 384 6.45 -18.12 8.01
N HIS A 385 5.73 -18.36 6.91
CA HIS A 385 6.31 -18.60 5.60
C HIS A 385 5.95 -17.53 4.55
N GLN A 386 5.55 -16.33 5.01
CA GLN A 386 5.09 -15.24 4.16
C GLN A 386 6.18 -14.61 3.29
N ASP A 387 7.46 -14.83 3.61
CA ASP A 387 8.58 -14.22 2.88
C ASP A 387 8.86 -14.93 1.54
N TYR A 388 8.26 -16.11 1.31
CA TYR A 388 8.34 -16.77 0.02
C TYR A 388 7.40 -16.12 -0.99
N PRO A 389 7.90 -15.63 -2.14
CA PRO A 389 7.08 -14.89 -3.08
C PRO A 389 5.98 -15.75 -3.72
N PHE A 390 4.73 -15.30 -3.63
CA PHE A 390 3.59 -15.98 -4.23
C PHE A 390 3.75 -16.22 -5.74
N PRO A 391 4.23 -15.26 -6.56
CA PRO A 391 4.46 -15.53 -7.97
C PRO A 391 5.44 -16.68 -8.22
N LEU A 392 6.46 -16.81 -7.37
CA LEU A 392 7.42 -17.91 -7.46
C LEU A 392 6.80 -19.24 -7.00
N LEU A 393 5.86 -19.22 -6.04
CA LEU A 393 5.06 -20.40 -5.70
C LEU A 393 4.26 -20.90 -6.91
N VAL A 394 3.54 -20.00 -7.58
CA VAL A 394 2.75 -20.34 -8.78
C VAL A 394 3.65 -20.88 -9.89
N GLU A 395 4.81 -20.26 -10.12
CA GLU A 395 5.79 -20.71 -11.11
C GLU A 395 6.28 -22.14 -10.83
N LYS A 396 6.63 -22.45 -9.57
CA LYS A 396 7.17 -23.76 -9.20
C LYS A 396 6.11 -24.85 -9.05
N LEU A 397 4.91 -24.53 -8.56
CA LEU A 397 3.82 -25.49 -8.43
C LEU A 397 3.19 -25.86 -9.77
N GLN A 398 3.34 -25.00 -10.79
CA GLN A 398 2.82 -25.20 -12.15
C GLN A 398 1.35 -25.68 -12.15
N PRO A 399 0.43 -24.97 -11.47
CA PRO A 399 -0.98 -25.34 -11.51
C PRO A 399 -1.50 -25.25 -12.95
N LYS A 400 -2.56 -26.00 -13.25
CA LYS A 400 -3.22 -25.93 -14.55
C LYS A 400 -3.68 -24.49 -14.81
N ARG A 401 -3.10 -23.84 -15.82
CA ARG A 401 -3.43 -22.47 -16.18
C ARG A 401 -4.75 -22.39 -16.95
N ASP A 402 -5.61 -21.48 -16.53
CA ASP A 402 -6.81 -21.08 -17.25
C ASP A 402 -6.82 -19.54 -17.35
N PRO A 403 -6.68 -18.95 -18.56
CA PRO A 403 -6.67 -17.50 -18.76
C PRO A 403 -7.96 -16.79 -18.32
N GLY A 404 -9.05 -17.52 -18.06
CA GLY A 404 -10.28 -16.99 -17.50
C GLY A 404 -10.25 -16.79 -15.98
N TYR A 405 -9.23 -17.30 -15.29
CA TYR A 405 -9.04 -17.20 -13.84
C TYR A 405 -7.73 -16.48 -13.50
N SER A 406 -7.65 -16.00 -12.25
CA SER A 406 -6.38 -15.51 -11.72
C SER A 406 -5.35 -16.66 -11.66
N PRO A 407 -4.06 -16.38 -11.94
CA PRO A 407 -2.99 -17.38 -11.97
C PRO A 407 -2.77 -18.15 -10.68
#